data_AF-A0A956GCP1-F1
#
_entry.id   AF-A0A956GCP1-F1
#
_cell.length_a   1.000
_cell.length_b   1.000
_cell.length_c   1.000
_cell.angle_alpha   90.00
_cell.angle_beta   90.00
_cell.angle_gamma   90.00
#
_symmetry.space_group_name_H-M   'P 1'
#
loop_
_entity.id
_entity.type
_entity.pdbx_description
1 polymer ?
#
loop_
_entity_poly.entity_id
_entity_poly.type
_entity_poly.pdbx_seq_one_letter_code
_entity_poly.pdbx_strand_id
1 'polypeptide(L)'
;MCRMLIVTLATLLAVPTPARADEAIVLSDGSTVTGKLLHYYDGVLTVRVAGGQRVRLPAHKVKRVRFTLPAPRAAFSTPRKAFKRLRAAALKGDLSGYIDAYASTYQMLLSHQISIASPKKFRAQLKKQWGAAQLEVVGAKIKGATAQLTVRRRSGERSAKGELHFVRENSEWKMVLPL
;
A
#
# COMPACT_ATOMS: atom_id res chain seq x y z
N MET A 1 44.61 -52.93 8.25
CA MET A 1 44.24 -51.63 8.83
C MET A 1 43.33 -50.91 7.84
N CYS A 2 42.01 -51.00 8.04
CA CYS A 2 41.01 -50.57 7.05
C CYS A 2 40.47 -49.19 7.44
N ARG A 3 40.60 -48.20 6.54
CA ARG A 3 40.10 -46.83 6.70
C ARG A 3 38.58 -46.82 6.51
N MET A 4 37.84 -46.44 7.54
CA MET A 4 36.38 -46.30 7.50
C MET A 4 36.02 -44.85 7.16
N LEU A 5 35.42 -44.66 5.98
CA LEU A 5 34.96 -43.37 5.44
C LEU A 5 33.53 -43.12 5.96
N ILE A 6 33.32 -42.10 6.78
CA ILE A 6 31.98 -41.69 7.23
C ILE A 6 31.43 -40.67 6.24
N VAL A 7 30.41 -41.07 5.48
CA VAL A 7 29.65 -40.18 4.57
C VAL A 7 28.44 -39.66 5.34
N THR A 8 28.45 -38.37 5.71
CA THR A 8 27.33 -37.71 6.36
C THR A 8 26.35 -37.21 5.30
N LEU A 9 25.23 -37.91 5.13
CA LEU A 9 24.15 -37.56 4.22
C LEU A 9 23.28 -36.45 4.86
N ALA A 10 23.46 -35.20 4.42
CA ALA A 10 22.62 -34.07 4.83
C ALA A 10 21.30 -34.08 4.04
N THR A 11 20.24 -34.61 4.64
CA THR A 11 18.87 -34.53 4.16
C THR A 11 18.33 -33.10 4.31
N LEU A 12 18.23 -32.37 3.19
CA LEU A 12 17.43 -31.15 3.11
C LEU A 12 15.94 -31.51 3.30
N LEU A 13 15.42 -31.28 4.50
CA LEU A 13 13.98 -31.22 4.74
C LEU A 13 13.43 -29.93 4.12
N ALA A 14 13.04 -30.00 2.85
CA ALA A 14 12.19 -29.00 2.22
C ALA A 14 10.80 -29.09 2.88
N VAL A 15 10.58 -28.30 3.92
CA VAL A 15 9.25 -28.15 4.53
C VAL A 15 8.33 -27.52 3.49
N PRO A 16 7.23 -28.20 3.07
CA PRO A 16 6.26 -27.59 2.19
C PRO A 16 5.61 -26.43 2.95
N THR A 17 5.85 -25.21 2.47
CA THR A 17 5.10 -24.04 2.94
C THR A 17 3.66 -24.21 2.45
N PRO A 18 2.65 -24.20 3.34
CA PRO A 18 1.26 -24.21 2.88
C PRO A 18 1.06 -22.94 2.08
N ALA A 19 0.61 -23.09 0.83
CA ALA A 19 0.12 -21.99 0.03
C ALA A 19 -1.03 -21.34 0.82
N ARG A 20 -0.75 -20.22 1.48
CA ARG A 20 -1.75 -19.43 2.19
C ARG A 20 -2.76 -18.97 1.15
N ALA A 21 -3.93 -19.58 1.17
CA ALA A 21 -5.04 -19.09 0.41
C ALA A 21 -5.60 -17.89 1.20
N ASP A 22 -5.22 -16.68 0.77
CA ASP A 22 -5.37 -15.43 1.55
C ASP A 22 -6.82 -14.91 1.63
N GLU A 23 -7.73 -15.49 0.84
CA GLU A 23 -9.10 -15.01 0.66
C GLU A 23 -10.10 -16.18 0.71
N ALA A 24 -11.16 -16.01 1.50
CA ALA A 24 -12.23 -16.99 1.67
C ALA A 24 -13.56 -16.41 1.19
N ILE A 25 -14.18 -17.07 0.22
CA ILE A 25 -15.45 -16.67 -0.39
C ILE A 25 -16.52 -17.64 0.08
N VAL A 26 -17.44 -17.15 0.91
CA VAL A 26 -18.57 -17.92 1.43
C VAL A 26 -19.72 -17.80 0.44
N LEU A 27 -20.19 -18.94 -0.05
CA LEU A 27 -21.33 -19.06 -0.95
C LEU A 27 -22.65 -19.10 -0.18
N SER A 28 -23.75 -18.94 -0.91
CA SER A 28 -25.11 -18.87 -0.34
C SER A 28 -25.57 -20.19 0.25
N ASP A 29 -25.04 -21.30 -0.23
CA ASP A 29 -25.23 -22.65 0.31
C ASP A 29 -24.37 -22.94 1.55
N GLY A 30 -23.57 -21.96 2.01
CA GLY A 30 -22.68 -22.09 3.15
C GLY A 30 -21.31 -22.70 2.83
N SER A 31 -21.09 -23.19 1.61
CA SER A 31 -19.77 -23.67 1.17
C SER A 31 -18.76 -22.53 1.08
N THR A 32 -17.47 -22.84 1.20
CA THR A 32 -16.38 -21.85 1.14
C THR A 32 -15.41 -22.19 0.02
N VAL A 33 -15.18 -21.23 -0.86
CA VAL A 33 -14.15 -21.28 -1.90
C VAL A 33 -12.97 -20.45 -1.43
N THR A 34 -11.80 -21.08 -1.31
CA THR A 34 -10.56 -20.39 -0.92
C THR A 34 -9.67 -20.19 -2.14
N GLY A 35 -9.29 -18.95 -2.40
CA GLY A 35 -8.53 -18.61 -3.60
C GLY A 35 -8.48 -17.12 -3.86
N LYS A 36 -7.57 -16.69 -4.74
CA LYS A 36 -7.34 -15.28 -5.04
C LYS A 36 -8.36 -14.74 -6.04
N LEU A 37 -9.13 -13.73 -5.65
CA LEU A 37 -10.01 -12.99 -6.55
C LEU A 37 -9.18 -12.27 -7.63
N LEU A 38 -9.50 -12.53 -8.89
CA LEU A 38 -8.78 -11.99 -10.05
C LEU A 38 -9.46 -10.76 -10.63
N HIS A 39 -10.78 -10.86 -10.82
CA HIS A 39 -11.61 -9.74 -11.24
C HIS A 39 -13.06 -9.99 -10.88
N TYR A 40 -13.84 -8.92 -10.85
CA TYR A 40 -15.29 -8.94 -10.86
C TYR A 40 -15.76 -8.19 -12.10
N TYR A 41 -16.52 -8.87 -12.96
CA TYR A 41 -17.08 -8.30 -14.18
C TYR A 41 -18.42 -8.97 -14.50
N ASP A 42 -19.40 -8.15 -14.89
CA ASP A 42 -20.73 -8.62 -15.33
C ASP A 42 -21.39 -9.61 -14.33
N GLY A 43 -21.38 -9.26 -13.05
CA GLY A 43 -21.98 -10.11 -12.02
C GLY A 43 -21.24 -11.42 -11.75
N VAL A 44 -20.01 -11.61 -12.25
CA VAL A 44 -19.21 -12.84 -12.04
C VAL A 44 -17.86 -12.51 -11.40
N LEU A 45 -17.57 -13.20 -10.30
CA LEU A 45 -16.26 -13.20 -9.66
C LEU A 45 -15.40 -14.31 -10.27
N THR A 46 -14.22 -13.97 -10.79
CA THR A 46 -13.25 -14.96 -11.25
C THR A 46 -12.20 -15.17 -10.17
N VAL A 47 -12.09 -16.38 -9.65
CA VAL A 47 -11.24 -16.74 -8.50
C VAL A 47 -10.21 -17.76 -8.94
N ARG A 48 -8.96 -17.60 -8.52
CA ARG A 48 -7.89 -18.58 -8.70
C ARG A 48 -7.75 -19.42 -7.44
N VAL A 49 -8.18 -20.67 -7.50
CA VAL A 49 -8.08 -21.61 -6.37
C VAL A 49 -6.69 -22.26 -6.32
N ALA A 50 -6.40 -22.95 -5.22
CA ALA A 50 -5.18 -23.75 -5.08
C ALA A 50 -5.06 -24.74 -6.27
N GLY A 51 -3.87 -24.83 -6.86
CA GLY A 51 -3.65 -25.58 -8.12
C GLY A 51 -3.79 -24.76 -9.40
N GLY A 52 -4.06 -23.45 -9.31
CA GLY A 52 -4.04 -22.53 -10.45
C GLY A 52 -5.31 -22.51 -11.29
N GLN A 53 -6.28 -23.38 -10.98
CA GLN A 53 -7.58 -23.42 -11.64
C GLN A 53 -8.36 -22.12 -11.41
N ARG A 54 -9.05 -21.67 -12.47
CA ARG A 54 -9.96 -20.52 -12.40
C ARG A 54 -11.39 -20.99 -12.21
N VAL A 55 -12.02 -20.52 -11.14
CA VAL A 55 -13.43 -20.78 -10.81
C VAL A 55 -14.21 -19.49 -11.05
N ARG A 56 -15.33 -19.59 -11.79
CA ARG A 56 -16.24 -18.47 -12.02
C ARG A 56 -17.42 -18.61 -11.06
N LEU A 57 -17.59 -17.62 -10.18
CA LEU A 57 -18.64 -17.58 -9.17
C LEU A 57 -19.62 -16.46 -9.50
N PRO A 58 -20.89 -16.75 -9.81
CA PRO A 58 -21.91 -15.71 -9.94
C PRO A 58 -22.08 -14.96 -8.62
N ALA A 59 -22.13 -13.63 -8.68
CA ALA A 59 -22.21 -12.77 -7.49
C ALA A 59 -23.45 -13.03 -6.65
N HIS A 60 -24.58 -13.37 -7.27
CA HIS A 60 -25.81 -13.73 -6.57
C HIS A 60 -25.66 -15.02 -5.74
N LYS A 61 -24.65 -15.85 -6.01
CA LYS A 61 -24.32 -17.03 -5.20
C LYS A 61 -23.31 -16.72 -4.09
N VAL A 62 -22.67 -15.56 -4.09
CA VAL A 62 -21.66 -15.17 -3.09
C VAL A 62 -22.35 -14.45 -1.94
N LYS A 63 -22.27 -15.03 -0.74
CA LYS A 63 -22.82 -14.44 0.48
C LYS A 63 -21.87 -13.41 1.09
N ARG A 64 -20.56 -13.69 1.09
CA ARG A 64 -19.53 -12.83 1.68
C ARG A 64 -18.15 -13.18 1.16
N VAL A 65 -17.32 -12.16 0.93
CA VAL A 65 -15.89 -12.33 0.68
C VAL A 65 -15.11 -11.85 1.91
N ARG A 66 -14.15 -12.65 2.38
CA ARG A 66 -13.21 -12.27 3.43
C ARG A 66 -11.82 -12.12 2.81
N PHE A 67 -11.24 -10.93 2.97
CA PHE A 67 -9.88 -10.64 2.55
C PHE A 67 -8.97 -10.58 3.77
N THR A 68 -7.79 -11.19 3.67
CA THR A 68 -6.71 -10.95 4.63
C THR A 68 -5.95 -9.73 4.16
N LEU A 69 -6.07 -8.61 4.89
CA LEU A 69 -5.27 -7.44 4.61
C LEU A 69 -3.80 -7.70 4.98
N PRO A 70 -2.83 -7.20 4.20
CA PRO A 70 -1.44 -7.23 4.61
C PRO A 70 -1.26 -6.47 5.93
N ALA A 71 -0.25 -6.88 6.71
CA ALA A 71 0.08 -6.21 7.95
C ALA A 71 0.38 -4.71 7.70
N PRO A 72 -0.14 -3.78 8.54
CA PRO A 72 0.09 -2.35 8.35
C PRO A 72 1.58 -2.01 8.40
N ARG A 73 2.06 -1.25 7.41
CA ARG A 73 3.48 -0.93 7.30
C ARG A 73 3.86 0.12 8.34
N ALA A 74 4.97 -0.11 9.04
CA ALA A 74 5.46 0.80 10.09
C ALA A 74 5.70 2.24 9.59
N ALA A 75 6.06 2.40 8.31
CA ALA A 75 6.26 3.70 7.68
C ALA A 75 4.99 4.58 7.61
N PHE A 76 3.81 3.97 7.76
CA PHE A 76 2.51 4.66 7.77
C PHE A 76 1.81 4.60 9.14
N SER A 77 2.50 4.17 10.19
CA SER A 77 1.91 4.02 11.54
C SER A 77 1.49 5.33 12.20
N THR A 78 2.01 6.47 11.75
CA THR A 78 1.57 7.80 12.21
C THR A 78 1.52 8.78 11.04
N PRO A 79 0.73 9.88 11.13
CA PRO A 79 0.71 10.92 10.09
C PRO A 79 2.11 11.51 9.85
N ARG A 80 2.90 11.70 10.92
CA ARG A 80 4.29 12.22 10.83
C ARG A 80 5.20 11.29 10.04
N LYS A 81 5.11 9.97 10.26
CA LYS A 81 5.90 8.98 9.50
C LYS A 81 5.45 8.91 8.04
N ALA A 82 4.14 8.94 7.78
CA ALA A 82 3.59 9.00 6.43
C ALA A 82 4.09 10.24 5.67
N PHE A 83 4.04 11.42 6.30
CA PHE A 83 4.60 12.65 5.75
C PHE A 83 6.11 12.56 5.48
N LYS A 84 6.88 12.01 6.43
CA LYS A 84 8.33 11.81 6.25
C LYS A 84 8.63 10.92 5.04
N ARG A 85 7.85 9.84 4.85
CA ARG A 85 7.97 8.95 3.69
C ARG A 85 7.63 9.66 2.38
N LEU A 86 6.51 10.38 2.32
CA LEU A 86 6.11 11.17 1.15
C LEU A 86 7.22 12.15 0.74
N ARG A 87 7.73 12.94 1.70
CA ARG A 87 8.81 13.90 1.45
C ARG A 87 10.07 13.21 0.92
N ALA A 88 10.46 12.09 1.53
CA ALA A 88 11.62 11.33 1.06
C ALA A 88 11.43 10.81 -0.37
N ALA A 89 10.25 10.31 -0.71
CA ALA A 89 9.92 9.86 -2.07
C ALA A 89 9.95 11.03 -3.07
N ALA A 90 9.35 12.18 -2.72
CA ALA A 90 9.35 13.38 -3.55
C ALA A 90 10.78 13.87 -3.87
N LEU A 91 11.66 13.93 -2.86
CA LEU A 91 13.05 14.37 -3.02
C LEU A 91 13.87 13.40 -3.89
N LYS A 92 13.64 12.09 -3.74
CA LYS A 92 14.29 11.04 -4.55
C LYS A 92 13.72 10.93 -5.96
N GLY A 93 12.57 11.54 -6.23
CA GLY A 93 11.83 11.36 -7.49
C GLY A 93 11.20 9.97 -7.62
N ASP A 94 10.97 9.28 -6.49
CA ASP A 94 10.27 8.00 -6.43
C ASP A 94 8.76 8.25 -6.53
N LEU A 95 8.25 8.14 -7.76
CA LEU A 95 6.83 8.40 -8.06
C LEU A 95 5.92 7.34 -7.42
N SER A 96 6.37 6.08 -7.34
CA SER A 96 5.57 5.00 -6.74
C SER A 96 5.42 5.22 -5.23
N GLY A 97 6.53 5.48 -4.53
CA GLY A 97 6.50 5.81 -3.10
C GLY A 97 5.76 7.11 -2.80
N TYR A 98 5.78 8.07 -3.73
CA TYR A 98 5.01 9.31 -3.62
C TYR A 98 3.50 9.04 -3.70
N ILE A 99 3.05 8.28 -4.70
CA ILE A 99 1.65 7.89 -4.89
C ILE A 99 1.16 7.03 -3.70
N ASP A 100 1.92 6.02 -3.28
CA ASP A 100 1.58 5.10 -2.17
C ASP A 100 1.33 5.81 -0.83
N ALA A 101 1.86 7.02 -0.66
CA ALA A 101 1.62 7.82 0.54
C ALA A 101 0.26 8.53 0.57
N TYR A 102 -0.46 8.56 -0.55
CA TYR A 102 -1.83 9.09 -0.63
C TYR A 102 -2.88 8.00 -0.43
N ALA A 103 -4.09 8.40 -0.02
CA ALA A 103 -5.22 7.50 0.11
C ALA A 103 -5.58 6.90 -1.27
N SER A 104 -6.07 5.66 -1.28
CA SER A 104 -6.28 4.90 -2.52
C SER A 104 -7.12 5.64 -3.57
N THR A 105 -8.13 6.39 -3.13
CA THR A 105 -8.96 7.25 -3.99
C THR A 105 -8.18 8.29 -4.80
N TYR A 106 -7.07 8.79 -4.28
CA TYR A 106 -6.22 9.77 -4.97
C TYR A 106 -5.08 9.14 -5.77
N GLN A 107 -4.75 7.86 -5.52
CA GLN A 107 -3.62 7.21 -6.18
C GLN A 107 -3.82 7.11 -7.70
N MET A 108 -5.05 6.80 -8.13
CA MET A 108 -5.41 6.77 -9.55
C MET A 108 -5.31 8.16 -10.18
N LEU A 109 -5.82 9.19 -9.50
CA LEU A 109 -5.77 10.58 -9.97
C LEU A 109 -4.32 11.05 -10.15
N LEU A 110 -3.46 10.80 -9.17
CA LEU A 110 -2.04 11.14 -9.24
C LEU A 110 -1.32 10.39 -10.36
N SER A 111 -1.62 9.09 -10.52
CA SER A 111 -1.06 8.29 -11.61
C SER A 111 -1.44 8.87 -12.97
N HIS A 112 -2.71 9.27 -13.14
CA HIS A 112 -3.19 9.92 -14.35
C HIS A 112 -2.52 11.28 -14.59
N GLN A 113 -2.39 12.11 -13.55
CA GLN A 113 -1.73 13.41 -13.64
C GLN A 113 -0.25 13.27 -14.05
N ILE A 114 0.46 12.27 -13.52
CA ILE A 114 1.83 11.95 -13.89
C ILE A 114 1.92 11.54 -15.36
N SER A 115 0.97 10.74 -15.85
CA SER A 115 0.90 10.34 -17.26
C SER A 115 0.71 11.54 -18.18
N ILE A 116 -0.24 12.45 -17.87
CA ILE A 116 -0.47 13.67 -18.65
C ILE A 116 0.77 14.58 -18.65
N ALA A 117 1.37 14.80 -17.47
CA ALA A 117 2.53 15.69 -17.34
C ALA A 117 3.82 15.08 -17.90
N SER A 118 3.88 13.77 -18.15
CA SER A 118 5.09 12.94 -18.25
C SER A 118 5.84 12.78 -16.91
N PRO A 119 6.40 11.58 -16.62
CA PRO A 119 7.18 11.33 -15.41
C PRO A 119 8.36 12.29 -15.21
N LYS A 120 9.03 12.70 -16.29
CA LYS A 120 10.20 13.60 -16.23
C LYS A 120 9.79 14.98 -15.71
N LYS A 121 8.75 15.60 -16.28
CA LYS A 121 8.30 16.94 -15.84
C LYS A 121 7.74 16.88 -14.41
N PHE A 122 7.01 15.81 -14.06
CA PHE A 122 6.47 15.65 -12.72
C PHE A 122 7.57 15.54 -11.65
N ARG A 123 8.64 14.75 -11.90
CA ARG A 123 9.80 14.70 -10.98
C ARG A 123 10.47 16.07 -10.81
N ALA A 124 10.61 16.85 -11.89
CA ALA A 124 11.16 18.20 -11.81
C ALA A 124 10.28 19.13 -10.96
N GLN A 125 8.96 19.03 -11.11
CA GLN A 125 8.00 19.75 -10.28
C GLN A 125 8.12 19.36 -8.80
N LEU A 126 8.20 18.06 -8.48
CA LEU A 126 8.40 17.60 -7.10
C LEU A 126 9.68 18.16 -6.49
N LYS A 127 10.81 18.10 -7.20
CA LYS A 127 12.07 18.67 -6.72
C LYS A 127 11.96 20.18 -6.48
N LYS A 128 11.26 20.93 -7.35
CA LYS A 128 11.03 22.37 -7.15
C LYS A 128 10.17 22.66 -5.92
N GLN A 129 9.10 21.89 -5.72
CA GLN A 129 8.17 22.10 -4.61
C GLN A 129 8.77 21.70 -3.26
N TRP A 130 9.53 20.60 -3.23
CA TRP A 130 10.00 19.96 -1.99
C TRP A 130 11.49 20.17 -1.67
N GLY A 131 12.33 20.49 -2.66
CA GLY A 131 13.79 20.46 -2.57
C GLY A 131 14.43 21.63 -1.83
N ALA A 132 13.95 22.86 -2.02
CA ALA A 132 14.54 24.06 -1.41
C ALA A 132 14.01 24.38 0.00
N ALA A 133 13.04 23.61 0.49
CA ALA A 133 12.27 23.96 1.67
C ALA A 133 12.68 23.18 2.91
N GLN A 134 13.00 23.90 3.99
CA GLN A 134 13.00 23.30 5.32
C GLN A 134 11.54 23.14 5.77
N LEU A 135 11.06 21.90 5.74
CA LEU A 135 9.72 21.53 6.21
C LEU A 135 9.83 20.92 7.60
N GLU A 136 9.05 21.47 8.53
CA GLU A 136 9.01 21.05 9.93
C GLU A 136 7.57 20.89 10.38
N VAL A 137 7.25 19.77 11.04
CA VAL A 137 5.90 19.53 11.57
C VAL A 137 5.79 20.19 12.95
N VAL A 138 5.11 21.33 13.01
CA VAL A 138 4.96 22.17 14.21
C VAL A 138 3.66 21.89 14.98
N GLY A 139 2.74 21.12 14.42
CA GLY A 139 1.49 20.76 15.08
C GLY A 139 0.89 19.46 14.52
N ALA A 140 0.14 18.74 15.35
CA ALA A 140 -0.60 17.55 14.96
C ALA A 140 -1.91 17.46 15.75
N LYS A 141 -3.03 17.28 15.05
CA LYS A 141 -4.35 16.98 15.64
C LYS A 141 -4.83 15.66 15.05
N ILE A 142 -5.18 14.70 15.91
CA ILE A 142 -5.68 13.39 15.50
C ILE A 142 -7.09 13.24 16.10
N LYS A 143 -8.07 12.88 15.26
CA LYS A 143 -9.47 12.67 15.65
C LYS A 143 -9.98 11.38 15.03
N GLY A 144 -9.95 10.28 15.78
CA GLY A 144 -10.36 8.98 15.28
C GLY A 144 -9.55 8.55 14.06
N ALA A 145 -10.21 8.45 12.90
CA ALA A 145 -9.62 8.03 11.64
C ALA A 145 -9.09 9.19 10.78
N THR A 146 -9.10 10.43 11.25
CA THR A 146 -8.57 11.59 10.53
C THR A 146 -7.45 12.26 11.32
N ALA A 147 -6.54 12.92 10.61
CA ALA A 147 -5.51 13.74 11.23
C ALA A 147 -5.15 14.96 10.39
N GLN A 148 -4.66 15.98 11.07
CA GLN A 148 -4.19 17.22 10.48
C GLN A 148 -2.79 17.50 11.03
N LEU A 149 -1.84 17.71 10.13
CA LEU A 149 -0.49 18.17 10.48
C LEU A 149 -0.33 19.63 10.06
N THR A 150 0.14 20.47 10.97
CA THR A 150 0.59 21.81 10.64
C THR A 150 2.08 21.74 10.31
N VAL A 151 2.43 22.10 9.08
CA VAL A 151 3.80 22.09 8.58
C VAL A 151 4.26 23.52 8.35
N ARG A 152 5.36 23.89 9.00
CA ARG A 152 6.08 25.13 8.73
C ARG A 152 7.05 24.89 7.58
N ARG A 153 6.94 25.72 6.55
CA ARG A 153 7.89 25.84 5.44
C ARG A 153 8.78 27.05 5.68
N ARG A 154 10.10 26.87 5.67
CA ARG A 154 11.09 27.95 5.62
C ARG A 154 11.85 27.93 4.30
N SER A 155 12.03 29.12 3.72
CA SER A 155 12.81 29.35 2.50
C SER A 155 13.50 30.70 2.63
N GLY A 156 14.80 30.70 2.90
CA GLY A 156 15.52 31.90 3.36
C GLY A 156 14.91 32.44 4.65
N GLU A 157 14.66 33.75 4.69
CA GLU A 157 14.02 34.44 5.83
C GLU A 157 12.50 34.27 5.88
N ARG A 158 11.88 33.80 4.79
CA ARG A 158 10.42 33.64 4.72
C ARG A 158 9.97 32.36 5.41
N SER A 159 8.93 32.46 6.23
CA SER A 159 8.27 31.31 6.84
C SER A 159 6.76 31.34 6.60
N ALA A 160 6.19 30.18 6.25
CA ALA A 160 4.75 30.00 6.07
C ALA A 160 4.30 28.71 6.75
N LYS A 161 3.06 28.67 7.23
CA LYS A 161 2.43 27.44 7.73
C LYS A 161 1.43 26.93 6.70
N GLY A 162 1.42 25.62 6.50
CA GLY A 162 0.42 24.92 5.72
C GLY A 162 -0.15 23.75 6.50
N GLU A 163 -1.31 23.29 6.09
CA GLU A 163 -2.00 22.17 6.72
C GLU A 163 -2.02 20.98 5.77
N LEU A 164 -1.73 19.80 6.31
CA LEU A 164 -1.78 18.54 5.59
C LEU A 164 -2.80 17.65 6.27
N HIS A 165 -3.69 17.05 5.48
CA HIS A 165 -4.76 16.22 5.97
C HIS A 165 -4.46 14.74 5.69
N PHE A 166 -4.90 13.89 6.61
CA PHE A 166 -4.70 12.45 6.56
C PHE A 166 -5.97 11.71 6.94
N VAL A 167 -6.11 10.52 6.36
CA VAL A 167 -7.12 9.53 6.73
C VAL A 167 -6.44 8.21 7.08
N ARG A 168 -7.07 7.40 7.93
CA ARG A 168 -6.60 6.07 8.29
C ARG A 168 -7.28 5.02 7.40
N GLU A 169 -6.53 4.43 6.50
CA GLU A 169 -6.96 3.39 5.56
C GLU A 169 -6.17 2.12 5.84
N ASN A 170 -6.84 0.98 6.06
CA ASN A 170 -6.17 -0.30 6.38
C ASN A 170 -5.17 -0.18 7.54
N SER A 171 -5.52 0.61 8.57
CA SER A 171 -4.67 0.95 9.72
C SER A 171 -3.37 1.70 9.37
N GLU A 172 -3.25 2.23 8.15
CA GLU A 172 -2.17 3.10 7.68
C GLU A 172 -2.66 4.54 7.54
N TRP A 173 -1.84 5.51 7.95
CA TRP A 173 -2.11 6.92 7.69
C TRP A 173 -1.73 7.28 6.26
N LYS A 174 -2.69 7.83 5.53
CA LYS A 174 -2.57 8.22 4.12
C LYS A 174 -2.90 9.69 3.96
N MET A 175 -2.13 10.40 3.15
CA MET A 175 -2.38 11.81 2.86
C MET A 175 -3.58 11.94 1.92
N VAL A 176 -4.36 13.00 2.10
CA VAL A 176 -5.41 13.39 1.14
C VAL A 176 -4.99 14.66 0.43
N LEU A 177 -5.42 14.81 -0.82
CA LEU A 177 -5.26 16.09 -1.52
C LEU A 177 -6.16 17.14 -0.84
N PRO A 178 -5.70 18.39 -0.72
CA PRO A 178 -6.59 19.48 -0.32
C PRO A 178 -7.75 19.54 -1.32
N LEU A 179 -8.98 19.61 -0.80
CA LEU A 179 -10.18 19.88 -1.58
C LEU A 179 -10.15 21.29 -2.15
#